data_AF-A0A7W1R854-F1
#
_entry.id   AF-A0A7W1R854-F1
#
_cell.length_a   1.000
_cell.length_b   1.000
_cell.length_c   1.000
_cell.angle_alpha   90.00
_cell.angle_beta   90.00
_cell.angle_gamma   90.00
#
_symmetry.space_group_name_H-M   'P 1'
#
loop_
_entity.id
_entity.type
_entity.pdbx_description
1 polymer ?
#
loop_
_entity_poly.entity_id
_entity_poly.type
_entity_poly.pdbx_seq_one_letter_code
_entity_poly.pdbx_strand_id
1 'polypeptide(L)' 'MNIELGYGHASLCLSYEETRYQLLATEASDEQPRTDAQIGAALDEPIESPPLEE' A
#
# COMPACT_ATOMS: atom_id res chain seq x y z
N MET A 1 4.34 23.33 -0.45
CA MET A 1 4.69 21.90 -0.54
C MET A 1 3.85 21.27 -1.66
N ASN A 2 4.32 20.20 -2.30
CA ASN A 2 3.57 19.51 -3.37
C ASN A 2 3.24 18.08 -2.94
N ILE A 3 2.08 17.58 -3.36
CA ILE A 3 1.67 16.17 -3.24
C ILE A 3 1.17 15.64 -4.57
N GLU A 4 1.24 14.32 -4.73
CA GLU A 4 0.58 13.61 -5.84
C GLU A 4 -0.71 12.95 -5.33
N LEU A 5 -1.81 13.25 -6.01
CA LEU A 5 -3.11 12.64 -5.76
C LEU A 5 -3.42 11.65 -6.87
N GLY A 6 -3.70 10.40 -6.51
CA GLY A 6 -4.18 9.40 -7.46
C GLY A 6 -5.50 9.84 -8.09
N TYR A 7 -5.60 9.79 -9.42
CA TYR A 7 -6.76 10.18 -10.20
C TYR A 7 -6.96 9.18 -11.36
N GLY A 8 -7.70 8.10 -11.10
CA GLY A 8 -7.86 7.01 -12.05
C GLY A 8 -6.51 6.36 -12.37
N HIS A 9 -6.10 6.42 -13.65
CA HIS A 9 -4.79 5.93 -14.12
C HIS A 9 -3.71 7.01 -14.15
N ALA A 10 -4.01 8.21 -13.68
CA ALA A 10 -3.08 9.34 -13.64
C ALA A 10 -2.83 9.78 -12.19
N SER A 11 -1.83 10.64 -12.03
CA SER A 11 -1.60 11.37 -10.79
C SER A 11 -1.73 12.86 -11.07
N LEU A 12 -2.31 13.59 -10.12
CA LEU A 12 -2.41 15.04 -10.14
C LEU A 12 -1.45 15.64 -9.13
N CYS A 13 -0.53 16.48 -9.61
CA CYS A 13 0.34 17.25 -8.73
C CYS A 13 -0.42 18.47 -8.19
N LEU A 14 -0.51 18.59 -6.88
CA LEU A 14 -1.21 19.68 -6.21
C LEU A 14 -0.28 20.38 -5.22
N SER A 15 -0.21 21.71 -5.31
CA SER A 15 0.51 22.54 -4.36
C SER A 15 -0.41 22.98 -3.24
N TYR A 16 0.09 22.90 -2.01
CA TYR A 16 -0.63 23.37 -0.83
C TYR A 16 0.29 24.13 0.13
N GLU A 17 -0.33 24.93 0.99
CA GLU A 17 0.32 25.72 2.05
C GLU A 17 0.32 24.93 3.35
N GLU A 18 1.49 24.52 3.84
CA GLU A 18 1.63 23.71 5.06
C GLU A 18 1.19 24.43 6.34
N THR A 19 1.17 25.77 6.31
CA THR A 19 0.68 26.58 7.43
C THR A 19 -0.83 26.52 7.60
N ARG A 20 -1.55 26.11 6.54
CA ARG A 20 -3.02 26.06 6.50
C ARG A 20 -3.57 24.64 6.53
N TYR A 21 -2.77 23.67 6.09
CA TYR A 21 -3.22 22.29 5.91
C TYR A 21 -2.21 21.31 6.48
N GLN A 22 -2.74 20.26 7.11
CA GLN A 22 -1.99 19.11 7.56
C GLN A 22 -2.23 17.95 6.60
N LEU A 23 -1.16 17.36 6.07
CA LEU A 23 -1.27 16.17 5.23
C LEU A 23 -1.60 14.95 6.09
N LEU A 24 -2.72 14.29 5.79
CA LEU A 24 -3.05 12.97 6.31
C LEU A 24 -2.63 11.93 5.27
N ALA A 25 -1.48 11.30 5.48
CA ALA A 25 -1.06 10.15 4.71
C ALA A 25 -1.09 8.92 5.62
N THR A 26 -1.34 7.74 5.06
CA THR A 26 -0.87 6.53 5.74
C THR A 26 0.63 6.69 5.92
N GLU A 27 1.19 6.20 7.03
CA GLU A 27 2.63 5.94 7.06
C GLU A 27 2.91 5.17 5.78
N ALA A 28 3.84 5.67 4.97
CA ALA A 28 4.20 5.04 3.72
C ALA A 28 4.64 3.63 4.10
N SER A 29 3.70 2.69 4.05
CA SER A 29 4.01 1.30 4.19
C SER A 29 4.87 1.06 2.96
N ASP A 30 6.17 0.97 3.18
CA ASP A 30 7.15 0.32 2.29
C ASP A 30 6.79 -1.16 2.06
N GLU A 31 5.51 -1.48 2.18
CA GLU A 31 4.90 -2.76 2.00
C GLU A 31 4.76 -2.92 0.50
N GLN A 32 5.90 -3.26 -0.10
CA GLN A 32 5.94 -3.75 -1.45
C GLN A 32 4.90 -4.87 -1.59
N PRO A 33 4.18 -4.91 -2.71
CA PRO A 33 3.36 -6.06 -3.04
C PRO A 33 4.18 -7.33 -2.83
N ARG A 34 3.59 -8.32 -2.16
CA ARG A 34 4.26 -9.61 -1.94
C ARG A 34 4.66 -10.20 -3.28
N THR A 35 5.90 -10.68 -3.36
CA THR A 35 6.37 -11.48 -4.48
C THR A 35 5.64 -12.82 -4.53
N ASP A 36 5.62 -13.46 -5.70
CA ASP A 36 5.00 -14.78 -5.88
C ASP A 36 5.52 -15.81 -4.85
N ALA A 37 6.81 -15.77 -4.52
CA ALA A 37 7.41 -16.65 -3.52
C ALA A 37 6.88 -16.38 -2.10
N GLN A 38 6.68 -15.11 -1.74
CA GLN A 38 6.10 -14.74 -0.44
C GLN A 38 4.62 -15.08 -0.36
N ILE A 39 3.89 -14.98 -1.47
CA ILE A 39 2.50 -15.41 -1.57
C ILE A 39 2.42 -16.93 -1.36
N GLY A 40 3.24 -17.72 -2.08
CA GLY A 40 3.29 -19.17 -1.92
C GLY A 40 3.56 -19.60 -0.48
N ALA A 41 4.61 -19.05 0.14
CA ALA A 41 4.93 -19.33 1.54
C ALA A 41 3.77 -19.03 2.52
N ALA A 42 3.02 -17.96 2.28
CA ALA A 42 1.86 -17.62 3.11
C ALA A 42 0.65 -18.54 2.88
N LEU A 43 0.55 -19.18 1.72
CA LEU A 43 -0.48 -20.18 1.43
C LEU A 43 -0.14 -21.55 2.04
N ASP A 44 1.15 -21.88 2.12
CA ASP A 44 1.65 -23.11 2.73
C ASP A 44 1.54 -23.07 4.27
N GLU A 45 1.65 -21.89 4.87
CA GLU A 45 1.52 -21.66 6.32
C GLU A 45 0.32 -20.73 6.64
N PRO A 46 -0.93 -21.21 6.45
CA PRO A 46 -2.10 -20.39 6.68
C PRO A 46 -2.34 -20.12 8.17
N ILE A 47 -2.83 -18.92 8.47
CA ILE A 47 -3.12 -18.50 9.84
C ILE A 47 -4.40 -19.21 10.30
N GLU A 48 -4.30 -19.95 11.40
CA GLU A 48 -5.42 -20.57 12.11
C GLU A 48 -6.33 -21.47 11.23
N SER A 49 -5.79 -22.04 10.16
CA SER A 49 -6.52 -22.96 9.28
C SER A 49 -5.60 -24.04 8.72
N PRO A 50 -6.14 -25.16 8.20
CA PRO A 50 -5.37 -26.13 7.44
C PRO A 50 -4.89 -25.57 6.08
N PRO A 51 -3.79 -26.10 5.53
CA PRO A 51 -3.36 -25.80 4.16
C PRO A 51 -4.44 -26.04 3.09
N LEU A 52 -4.33 -25.33 1.97
CA LEU A 52 -5.28 -25.40 0.86
C LEU A 52 -5.25 -26.71 0.07
N GLU A 53 -4.11 -27.40 0.03
CA GLU A 53 -3.99 -28.72 -0.60
C GLU A 53 -4.24 -29.82 0.44
N GLU A 54 -5.10 -30.79 0.10
CA GLU A 54 -5.32 -32.05 0.85
C GLU A 54 -4.63 -33.23 0.14
#